data_AF-A0AAD5FS21-F1
#
_entry.id   AF-A0AAD5FS21-F1
#
_cell.length_a   1.000
_cell.length_b   1.000
_cell.length_c   1.000
_cell.angle_alpha   90.00
_cell.angle_beta   90.00
_cell.angle_gamma   90.00
#
_symmetry.space_group_name_H-M   'P 1'
#
loop_
_entity.id
_entity.type
_entity.pdbx_description
1 polymer ?
#
loop_
_entity_poly.entity_id
_entity_poly.type
_entity_poly.pdbx_seq_one_letter_code
_entity_poly.pdbx_strand_id
1 'polypeptide(L)'
;MSQNGFVNVMFGQRFNITCNFTCLTASHRVQLLKNEELLSELSLSRDCPASKHTIVLFLIFPAVQHDNSGHYKCQSMPLDVISSIHINVVKPDEQTVKDKYTVTGNAPLWYLLGKTALFLICTLSMVLKKTR
;
A
#
# COMPACT_ATOMS: atom_id res chain seq x y z
N MET A 1 0.26 -10.57 -19.24
CA MET A 1 -0.04 -11.00 -17.85
C MET A 1 -0.87 -9.92 -17.19
N SER A 2 -1.99 -10.28 -16.53
CA SER A 2 -2.81 -9.31 -15.77
C SER A 2 -2.38 -9.32 -14.31
N GLN A 3 -1.99 -8.18 -13.76
CA GLN A 3 -1.76 -8.03 -12.32
C GLN A 3 -2.92 -7.25 -11.73
N ASN A 4 -3.71 -7.91 -10.88
CA ASN A 4 -4.83 -7.31 -10.16
C ASN A 4 -4.41 -7.12 -8.71
N GLY A 5 -4.44 -5.88 -8.23
CA GLY A 5 -4.10 -5.52 -6.86
C GLY A 5 -5.29 -4.98 -6.09
N PHE A 6 -5.19 -5.02 -4.76
CA PHE A 6 -6.08 -4.31 -3.85
C PHE A 6 -5.23 -3.57 -2.81
N VAL A 7 -5.57 -2.31 -2.53
CA VAL A 7 -4.86 -1.51 -1.52
C VAL A 7 -5.84 -0.66 -0.73
N ASN A 8 -5.65 -0.65 0.59
CA ASN A 8 -6.29 0.33 1.47
C ASN A 8 -5.35 1.52 1.64
N VAL A 9 -5.86 2.72 1.41
CA VAL A 9 -5.12 3.97 1.55
C VAL A 9 -5.83 4.84 2.57
N MET A 10 -5.08 5.49 3.45
CA MET A 10 -5.66 6.34 4.48
C MET A 10 -6.16 7.65 3.89
N PHE A 11 -7.30 8.15 4.38
CA PHE A 11 -7.78 9.49 4.03
C PHE A 11 -6.70 10.55 4.34
N GLY A 12 -6.45 11.44 3.39
CA GLY A 12 -5.41 12.47 3.47
C GLY A 12 -3.98 11.98 3.21
N GLN A 13 -3.75 10.66 3.08
CA GLN A 13 -2.43 10.12 2.77
C GLN A 13 -2.02 10.49 1.34
N ARG A 14 -0.73 10.77 1.14
CA ARG A 14 -0.16 10.90 -0.19
C ARG A 14 -0.03 9.53 -0.84
N PHE A 15 -0.55 9.37 -2.04
CA PHE A 15 -0.50 8.11 -2.78
C PHE A 15 -0.20 8.35 -4.25
N ASN A 16 0.43 7.38 -4.91
CA ASN A 16 0.73 7.44 -6.33
C ASN A 16 0.43 6.11 -7.02
N ILE A 17 -0.08 6.22 -8.24
CA ILE A 17 -0.20 5.10 -9.17
C ILE A 17 0.83 5.31 -10.26
N THR A 18 1.65 4.30 -10.50
CA THR A 18 2.67 4.30 -11.55
C THR A 18 2.42 3.13 -12.48
N CYS A 19 2.26 3.42 -13.77
CA CYS A 19 2.04 2.42 -14.80
C CYS A 19 3.17 2.44 -15.79
N ASN A 20 3.88 1.31 -15.86
CA ASN A 20 5.04 1.12 -16.72
C ASN A 20 4.63 0.22 -17.89
N PHE A 21 4.90 0.68 -19.11
CA PHE A 21 4.63 -0.06 -20.34
C PHE A 21 5.90 -0.17 -21.17
N THR A 22 6.06 -1.28 -21.88
CA THR A 22 7.14 -1.39 -22.85
C THR A 22 6.67 -0.80 -24.17
N CYS A 23 7.46 0.07 -24.78
CA CYS A 23 7.18 0.58 -26.11
C CYS A 23 7.46 -0.55 -27.13
N LEU A 24 6.40 -1.14 -27.70
CA LEU A 24 6.52 -2.29 -28.61
C LEU A 24 6.51 -1.92 -30.10
N THR A 25 5.74 -0.91 -30.51
CA THR A 25 5.44 -0.63 -31.93
C THR A 25 5.24 0.86 -32.20
N ALA A 26 5.29 1.25 -33.48
CA ALA A 26 4.71 2.52 -33.95
C ALA A 26 3.24 2.63 -33.50
N SER A 27 2.78 3.84 -33.17
CA SER A 27 1.38 4.09 -32.78
C SER A 27 0.96 3.43 -31.45
N HIS A 28 1.90 3.27 -30.51
CA HIS A 28 1.61 2.74 -29.18
C HIS A 28 0.84 3.76 -28.34
N ARG A 29 -0.33 3.38 -27.83
CA ARG A 29 -1.20 4.18 -26.97
C ARG A 29 -1.27 3.55 -25.59
N VAL A 30 -1.08 4.34 -24.54
CA VAL A 30 -1.22 3.91 -23.15
C VAL A 30 -2.30 4.72 -22.46
N GLN A 31 -3.08 4.07 -21.61
CA GLN A 31 -4.26 4.64 -20.97
C GLN A 31 -4.27 4.30 -19.49
N LEU A 32 -4.71 5.27 -18.68
CA LEU A 32 -5.08 5.11 -17.29
C LEU A 32 -6.58 5.40 -17.16
N LEU A 33 -7.33 4.43 -16.65
CA LEU A 33 -8.76 4.50 -16.44
C LEU A 33 -9.10 4.38 -14.95
N LYS A 34 -10.23 4.96 -14.55
CA LYS A 34 -10.87 4.74 -13.25
C LYS A 34 -12.32 4.37 -13.49
N ASN A 35 -12.76 3.21 -12.97
CA ASN A 35 -14.10 2.69 -13.17
C ASN A 35 -14.52 2.64 -14.66
N GLU A 36 -13.57 2.25 -15.53
CA GLU A 36 -13.70 2.27 -17.01
C GLU A 36 -13.79 3.67 -17.65
N GLU A 37 -13.71 4.75 -16.89
CA GLU A 37 -13.61 6.12 -17.41
C GLU A 37 -12.15 6.51 -17.65
N LEU A 38 -11.87 7.13 -18.80
CA LEU A 38 -10.52 7.56 -19.16
C LEU A 38 -10.07 8.75 -18.30
N LEU A 39 -9.02 8.57 -17.50
CA LEU A 39 -8.40 9.66 -16.74
C LEU A 39 -7.25 10.31 -17.48
N SER A 40 -6.40 9.50 -18.12
CA SER A 40 -5.21 9.98 -18.80
C SER A 40 -4.82 9.06 -19.94
N GLU A 41 -4.19 9.64 -20.94
CA GLU A 41 -3.77 8.95 -22.15
C GLU A 41 -2.50 9.56 -22.71
N LEU A 42 -1.64 8.69 -23.24
CA LEU A 42 -0.50 9.09 -24.05
C LEU A 42 -0.44 8.23 -25.31
N SER A 43 -0.38 8.89 -26.46
CA SER A 43 -0.21 8.24 -27.76
C SER A 43 1.17 8.59 -28.33
N LEU A 44 1.95 7.57 -28.68
CA LEU A 44 3.24 7.74 -29.34
C LEU A 44 3.04 7.65 -30.85
N SER A 45 3.39 8.71 -31.57
CA SER A 45 3.30 8.76 -33.03
C SER A 45 4.55 8.29 -33.76
N ARG A 46 5.67 8.11 -33.05
CA ARG A 46 6.96 7.69 -33.61
C ARG A 46 7.23 6.24 -33.25
N ASP A 47 8.02 5.58 -34.09
CA ASP A 47 8.55 4.26 -33.80
C ASP A 47 9.30 4.23 -32.48
N CYS A 48 9.05 3.19 -31.69
CA CYS A 48 9.84 2.89 -30.51
C CYS A 48 11.29 2.63 -30.95
N PRO A 49 12.30 3.32 -30.37
CA PRO A 49 13.69 3.05 -30.69
C PRO A 49 14.03 1.58 -30.35
N ALA A 50 15.03 1.01 -31.04
CA ALA A 50 15.44 -0.39 -30.85
C ALA A 50 15.85 -0.72 -29.40
N SER A 51 16.24 0.30 -28.63
CA SER A 51 16.38 0.21 -27.17
C SER A 51 15.00 0.19 -26.52
N LYS A 52 14.69 -0.88 -25.77
CA LYS A 52 13.46 -1.03 -24.97
C LYS A 52 13.14 0.26 -24.20
N HIS A 53 12.21 1.05 -24.72
CA HIS A 53 11.81 2.29 -24.07
C HIS A 53 10.65 1.97 -23.13
N THR A 54 10.76 2.38 -21.87
CA THR A 54 9.64 2.31 -20.93
C THR A 54 8.84 3.60 -21.04
N ILE A 55 7.52 3.46 -21.19
CA ILE A 55 6.56 4.56 -21.11
C ILE A 55 5.99 4.52 -19.71
N VAL A 56 5.93 5.67 -19.04
CA VAL A 56 5.43 5.75 -17.68
C VAL A 56 4.29 6.76 -17.58
N LEU A 57 3.13 6.29 -17.11
CA LEU A 57 2.02 7.13 -16.68
C LEU A 57 2.01 7.22 -15.15
N PHE A 58 1.85 8.43 -14.63
CA PHE A 58 1.78 8.69 -13.21
C PHE A 58 0.47 9.41 -12.86
N LEU A 59 -0.19 8.94 -11.79
CA LEU A 59 -1.26 9.67 -11.13
C LEU A 59 -0.84 9.91 -9.68
N ILE A 60 -0.81 11.17 -9.28
CA ILE A 60 -0.37 11.59 -7.95
C ILE A 60 -1.58 12.15 -7.21
N PHE A 61 -1.84 11.60 -6.03
CA PHE A 61 -2.79 12.14 -5.07
C PHE A 61 -2.00 12.79 -3.93
N PRO A 62 -1.89 14.13 -3.88
CA PRO A 62 -1.19 14.81 -2.80
C PRO A 62 -1.81 14.52 -1.43
N ALA A 63 -3.13 14.41 -1.38
CA ALA A 63 -3.93 13.99 -0.24
C ALA A 63 -5.17 13.25 -0.76
N VAL A 64 -5.25 11.94 -0.47
CA VAL A 64 -6.31 11.08 -0.98
C VAL A 64 -7.64 11.37 -0.30
N GLN A 65 -8.72 11.43 -1.08
CA GLN A 65 -10.10 11.63 -0.63
C GLN A 65 -10.97 10.40 -0.91
N HIS A 66 -12.15 10.30 -0.27
CA HIS A 66 -13.04 9.13 -0.40
C HIS A 66 -13.49 8.88 -1.85
N ASP A 67 -13.74 9.94 -2.60
CA ASP A 67 -14.09 9.91 -4.02
C ASP A 67 -12.97 9.34 -4.90
N ASN A 68 -11.72 9.29 -4.41
CA ASN A 68 -10.60 8.67 -5.10
C ASN A 68 -10.63 7.13 -5.00
N SER A 69 -11.53 6.56 -4.20
CA SER A 69 -11.75 5.10 -4.21
C SER A 69 -12.27 4.65 -5.57
N GLY A 70 -11.91 3.42 -5.96
CA GLY A 70 -12.37 2.84 -7.21
C GLY A 70 -11.39 1.86 -7.83
N HIS A 71 -11.78 1.36 -9.00
CA HIS A 71 -10.99 0.43 -9.78
C HIS A 71 -10.17 1.19 -10.83
N TYR A 72 -8.85 1.23 -10.64
CA TYR A 72 -7.92 1.86 -11.57
C TYR A 72 -7.34 0.81 -12.50
N LYS A 73 -7.25 1.13 -13.79
CA LYS A 73 -6.75 0.22 -14.82
C LYS A 73 -5.75 0.91 -15.71
N CYS A 74 -4.63 0.25 -15.94
CA CYS A 74 -3.60 0.63 -16.87
C CYS A 74 -3.55 -0.36 -18.02
N GLN A 75 -3.66 0.14 -19.24
CA GLN A 75 -3.67 -0.69 -20.44
C GLN A 75 -2.94 0.00 -21.59
N SER A 76 -2.47 -0.79 -22.54
CA SER A 76 -1.85 -0.31 -23.77
C SER A 76 -2.51 -0.86 -25.03
N MET A 77 -2.29 -0.18 -26.14
CA MET A 77 -2.70 -0.58 -27.49
C MET A 77 -1.52 -0.38 -28.46
N PRO A 78 -1.04 -1.40 -29.18
CA PRO A 78 -1.42 -2.82 -29.03
C PRO A 78 -1.14 -3.37 -27.62
N LEU A 79 -1.86 -4.43 -27.27
CA LEU A 79 -1.87 -4.96 -25.91
C LEU A 79 -0.51 -5.56 -25.52
N ASP A 80 0.19 -4.92 -24.60
CA ASP A 80 1.42 -5.42 -23.96
C ASP A 80 1.08 -5.96 -22.56
N VAL A 81 0.67 -5.04 -21.69
CA VAL A 81 0.36 -5.29 -20.29
C VAL A 81 -0.98 -4.65 -19.92
N ILE A 82 -1.79 -5.39 -19.19
CA ILE A 82 -2.93 -4.86 -18.45
C ILE A 82 -2.60 -5.01 -16.97
N SER A 83 -2.72 -3.94 -16.21
CA SER A 83 -2.66 -3.99 -14.76
C SER A 83 -3.87 -3.25 -14.20
N SER A 84 -4.42 -3.77 -13.11
CA SER A 84 -5.51 -3.13 -12.41
C SER A 84 -5.26 -3.12 -10.91
N ILE A 85 -5.76 -2.08 -10.25
CA ILE A 85 -5.68 -1.95 -8.81
C ILE A 85 -6.98 -1.36 -8.29
N HIS A 86 -7.57 -2.02 -7.30
CA HIS A 86 -8.69 -1.46 -6.56
C HIS A 86 -8.17 -0.69 -5.35
N ILE A 87 -8.49 0.60 -5.29
CA ILE A 87 -8.10 1.49 -4.20
C ILE A 87 -9.33 1.71 -3.33
N ASN A 88 -9.19 1.40 -2.04
CA ASN A 88 -10.20 1.70 -1.04
C ASN A 88 -9.66 2.72 -0.05
N VAL A 89 -10.32 3.86 0.08
CA VAL A 89 -9.90 4.94 0.97
C VAL A 89 -10.59 4.83 2.32
N VAL A 90 -9.81 4.54 3.36
CA VAL A 90 -10.30 4.27 4.72
C VAL A 90 -10.01 5.43 5.66
N LYS A 91 -10.88 5.65 6.65
CA LYS A 91 -10.62 6.60 7.74
C LYS A 91 -9.73 5.94 8.81
N PRO A 92 -8.96 6.72 9.59
CA PRO A 92 -8.14 6.20 10.68
C PRO A 92 -8.91 5.34 11.69
N ASP A 93 -10.16 5.72 11.95
CA ASP A 93 -10.98 5.08 12.96
C ASP A 93 -11.59 3.74 12.47
N GLU A 94 -11.57 3.48 11.16
CA GLU A 94 -12.15 2.28 10.55
C GLU A 94 -11.15 1.13 10.41
N GLN A 95 -9.83 1.42 10.52
CA GLN A 95 -8.80 0.39 10.40
C GLN A 95 -8.67 -0.47 11.67
N THR A 96 -9.13 0.03 12.82
CA THR A 96 -9.09 -0.70 14.11
C THR A 96 -10.19 -1.74 14.28
N VAL A 97 -11.18 -1.81 13.37
CA VAL A 97 -12.32 -2.74 13.51
C VAL A 97 -12.06 -4.09 12.84
N LYS A 98 -11.11 -4.19 11.90
CA LYS A 98 -10.82 -5.47 11.21
C LYS A 98 -9.78 -6.36 11.90
N ASP A 99 -8.98 -5.82 12.83
CA ASP A 99 -8.04 -6.62 13.62
C ASP A 99 -8.63 -7.14 14.94
N LYS A 100 -9.91 -6.89 15.20
CA LYS A 100 -10.58 -7.28 16.46
C LYS A 100 -11.51 -8.47 16.31
N TYR A 101 -11.04 -9.54 15.66
CA TYR A 101 -11.63 -10.87 15.84
C TYR A 101 -10.56 -11.94 16.09
N THR A 102 -10.72 -12.60 17.25
CA THR A 102 -10.13 -13.89 17.69
C THR A 102 -8.64 -13.95 18.05
N VAL A 103 -8.34 -13.63 19.31
CA VAL A 103 -7.61 -14.58 20.19
C VAL A 103 -8.34 -14.65 21.53
N THR A 104 -9.35 -15.53 21.60
CA THR A 104 -9.78 -16.11 22.88
C THR A 104 -8.74 -17.15 23.26
N GLY A 105 -7.60 -16.68 23.77
CA GLY A 105 -6.61 -17.53 24.42
C GLY A 105 -6.89 -17.49 25.91
N ASN A 106 -7.42 -18.58 26.46
CA ASN A 106 -7.38 -18.81 27.91
C ASN A 106 -5.92 -18.77 28.35
N ALA A 107 -5.48 -17.63 28.91
CA ALA A 107 -4.16 -17.54 29.52
C ALA A 107 -4.20 -18.29 30.86
N PRO A 108 -3.35 -19.32 31.07
CA PRO A 108 -3.25 -19.96 32.37
C PRO A 108 -2.68 -18.98 33.41
N LEU A 109 -3.32 -18.93 34.59
CA LEU A 109 -3.06 -18.00 35.70
C LEU A 109 -1.58 -17.95 36.18
N TRP A 110 -0.75 -18.90 35.79
CA TRP A 110 0.65 -19.02 36.21
C TRP A 110 1.58 -17.95 35.63
N TYR A 111 1.18 -17.25 34.56
CA TYR A 111 2.00 -16.17 33.98
C TYR A 111 1.98 -14.85 34.79
N LEU A 112 1.07 -14.71 35.75
CA LEU A 112 0.97 -13.51 36.59
C LEU A 112 1.83 -13.57 37.87
N LEU A 113 2.35 -14.74 38.23
CA LEU A 113 3.21 -14.91 39.43
C LEU A 113 4.71 -14.73 39.15
N GLY A 114 5.13 -14.68 37.88
CA GLY A 114 6.55 -14.55 37.52
C GLY A 114 7.12 -13.13 37.54
N LYS A 115 6.27 -12.09 37.54
CA LYS A 115 6.73 -10.69 37.43
C LYS A 115 6.88 -9.95 38.76
N THR A 116 6.29 -10.44 39.85
CA THR A 116 6.44 -9.83 41.18
C THR A 116 7.73 -10.23 41.89
N ALA A 117 8.33 -11.39 41.53
CA ALA A 117 9.59 -11.84 42.12
C ALA A 117 10.82 -11.06 41.59
N LEU A 118 10.79 -10.58 40.34
CA LEU A 118 11.94 -9.88 39.75
C LEU A 118 12.10 -8.43 40.26
N PHE A 119 11.01 -7.81 40.74
CA PHE A 119 11.05 -6.44 41.25
C PHE A 119 11.59 -6.32 42.68
N LEU A 120 11.61 -7.41 43.46
CA LEU A 120 12.13 -7.42 44.83
C LEU A 120 13.65 -7.62 44.93
N ILE A 121 14.30 -8.05 43.85
CA ILE A 121 15.77 -8.25 43.84
C ILE A 121 16.51 -6.96 43.49
N CYS A 122 15.90 -6.04 42.72
CA CYS A 122 16.56 -4.79 42.32
C CYS A 122 16.60 -3.70 43.41
N THR A 123 15.73 -3.74 44.42
CA THR A 123 15.72 -2.71 45.48
C THR A 123 16.75 -2.96 46.58
N LEU A 124 17.21 -4.21 46.77
CA LEU A 124 18.25 -4.54 47.75
C LEU A 124 19.68 -4.19 47.26
N SER A 125 19.90 -4.11 45.94
CA SER A 125 21.23 -3.80 45.37
C SER A 125 21.59 -2.30 45.37
N MET A 126 20.62 -1.40 45.59
CA MET A 126 20.89 0.05 45.65
C MET A 126 21.16 0.60 47.05
N VAL A 127 20.87 -0.14 48.12
CA VAL A 127 21.10 0.32 49.50
C VAL A 127 22.50 -0.04 50.01
N LEU A 128 23.18 -1.04 49.44
CA LEU A 128 24.50 -1.51 49.90
C LEU A 128 25.70 -0.89 49.14
N LYS A 129 25.56 0.31 48.58
CA LYS A 129 26.68 1.08 47.99
C LYS A 129 26.85 2.48 48.56
N LYS A 130 26.17 2.80 49.66
CA LYS A 130 26.29 4.10 50.34
C LYS A 130 26.41 3.95 51.85
N THR A 131 27.47 3.29 52.32
CA THR A 131 28.06 3.55 53.65
C THR A 131 29.42 2.86 53.75
N ARG A 132 30.46 3.69 53.79
CA ARG A 132 31.86 3.44 54.20
C ARG A 132 32.71 2.51 53.35
#